data_AF-Q81ZQ9-F1
#
_entry.id   AF-Q81ZQ9-F1
#
_cell.length_a   1.000
_cell.length_b   1.000
_cell.length_c   1.000
_cell.angle_alpha   90.00
_cell.angle_beta   90.00
_cell.angle_gamma   90.00
#
_symmetry.space_group_name_H-M   'P 1'
#
loop_
_entity.id
_entity.type
_entity.pdbx_description
1 polymer ?
#
loop_
_entity_poly.entity_id
_entity_poly.type
_entity_poly.pdbx_seq_one_letter_code
_entity_poly.pdbx_strand_id
1 'polypeptide(L)'
;MVRLRMQTLTAIVEIPRGSRSKYEIDKKTGRLFLDRVVSTAFGYPTNYGFIENTLALDGDPIDALILVQNQLFPGVALHIRPVGVLHMTDDGGEDDKVLCVALKDPYCDHINDLDDVPKHVLNQIEHFFQHYKDLEEGKWVKLGAWNGKDKAIEIITEGLSRFN
;
A
#
# COMPACT_ATOMS: atom_id res chain seq x y z
N MET A 1 22.18 -6.44 22.76
CA MET A 1 20.77 -6.37 22.31
C MET A 1 20.67 -5.20 21.34
N VAL A 2 20.90 -5.46 20.05
CA VAL A 2 20.98 -4.41 19.03
C VAL A 2 19.54 -3.95 18.74
N ARG A 3 19.19 -2.76 19.24
CA ARG A 3 18.06 -2.00 18.70
C ARG A 3 18.43 -1.70 17.25
N LEU A 4 17.95 -2.51 16.31
CA LEU A 4 17.87 -2.09 14.91
C LEU A 4 17.10 -0.77 14.94
N ARG A 5 17.79 0.36 14.71
CA ARG A 5 17.09 1.59 14.33
C ARG A 5 16.31 1.19 13.09
N MET A 6 14.99 1.13 13.21
CA MET A 6 14.11 0.93 12.07
C MET A 6 14.59 1.94 11.01
N GLN A 7 15.19 1.44 9.92
CA GLN A 7 15.62 2.31 8.85
C GLN A 7 14.39 3.10 8.42
N THR A 8 14.56 4.39 8.16
CA THR A 8 13.49 5.20 7.63
C THR A 8 13.03 4.56 6.32
N LEU A 9 11.81 4.02 6.32
CA LEU A 9 11.21 3.40 5.14
C LEU A 9 10.79 4.50 4.16
N THR A 10 11.08 4.30 2.89
CA THR A 10 10.65 5.18 1.81
C THR A 10 9.66 4.42 0.95
N ALA A 11 8.54 5.08 0.63
CA ALA A 11 7.62 4.61 -0.40
C ALA A 11 7.64 5.56 -1.59
N ILE A 12 7.35 5.01 -2.78
CA ILE A 12 7.10 5.78 -3.99
C ILE A 12 5.60 5.71 -4.28
N VAL A 13 4.95 6.86 -4.45
CA VAL A 13 3.53 6.92 -4.82
C VAL A 13 3.37 6.63 -6.31
N GLU A 14 2.46 5.74 -6.66
CA GLU A 14 2.07 5.48 -8.04
C GLU A 14 0.67 6.03 -8.33
N ILE A 15 -0.26 5.89 -7.39
CA ILE A 15 -1.67 6.25 -7.58
C ILE A 15 -2.11 7.25 -6.51
N PRO A 16 -2.49 8.48 -6.90
CA PRO A 16 -3.04 9.45 -5.98
C PRO A 16 -4.38 9.02 -5.41
N ARG A 17 -4.65 9.38 -4.16
CA ARG A 17 -5.99 9.22 -3.56
C ARG A 17 -7.07 9.82 -4.47
N GLY A 18 -8.14 9.07 -4.69
CA GLY A 18 -9.29 9.45 -5.53
C GLY A 18 -9.08 9.18 -7.03
N SER A 19 -7.88 8.83 -7.46
CA SER A 19 -7.62 8.47 -8.87
C SER A 19 -8.25 7.13 -9.21
N ARG A 20 -8.71 7.00 -10.46
CA ARG A 20 -9.07 5.72 -11.11
C ARG A 20 -8.02 5.26 -12.11
N SER A 21 -7.03 6.11 -12.40
CA SER A 21 -5.89 5.74 -13.25
C SER A 21 -4.89 4.98 -12.39
N LYS A 22 -4.78 3.66 -12.62
CA LYS A 22 -3.70 2.86 -12.06
C LYS A 22 -2.45 3.11 -12.89
N TYR A 23 -1.49 3.77 -12.27
CA TYR A 23 -0.16 3.91 -12.82
C TYR A 23 0.76 2.84 -12.25
N GLU A 24 1.84 2.57 -12.95
CA GLU A 24 2.89 1.67 -12.51
C GLU A 24 4.25 2.19 -13.01
N ILE A 25 5.24 2.18 -12.14
CA ILE A 25 6.61 2.56 -12.48
C ILE A 25 7.33 1.36 -13.06
N ASP A 26 7.79 1.48 -14.31
CA ASP A 26 8.73 0.52 -14.87
C ASP A 26 10.07 0.65 -14.16
N LYS A 27 10.37 -0.33 -13.31
CA LYS A 27 11.58 -0.41 -12.47
C LYS A 27 12.89 -0.35 -13.29
N LYS A 28 12.86 -0.72 -14.58
CA LYS A 28 14.04 -0.67 -15.46
C LYS A 28 14.31 0.72 -16.02
N THR A 29 13.28 1.45 -16.42
CA THR A 29 13.42 2.76 -17.07
C THR A 29 13.12 3.95 -16.17
N GLY A 30 12.50 3.71 -15.01
CA GLY A 30 12.00 4.74 -14.10
C GLY A 30 10.81 5.53 -14.65
N ARG A 31 10.20 5.08 -15.76
CA ARG A 31 9.05 5.75 -16.37
C ARG A 31 7.78 5.32 -15.68
N LEU A 32 6.89 6.28 -15.48
CA LEU A 32 5.53 6.03 -15.02
C LEU A 32 4.63 5.73 -16.24
N PHE A 33 4.03 4.55 -16.26
CA PHE A 33 3.08 4.13 -17.28
C PHE A 33 1.66 4.13 -16.72
N LEU A 34 0.68 4.44 -17.56
CA LEU A 34 -0.71 4.12 -17.28
C LEU A 34 -0.87 2.62 -17.54
N ASP A 35 -1.02 1.82 -16.48
CA ASP A 35 -1.31 0.39 -16.58
C ASP A 35 -2.75 0.20 -17.08
N ARG A 36 -3.71 0.76 -16.34
CA ARG A 36 -5.13 0.74 -16.73
C ARG A 36 -5.95 1.83 -16.04
N VAL A 37 -7.18 2.02 -16.53
CA VAL A 37 -8.22 2.76 -15.83
C VAL A 37 -9.12 1.76 -15.12
N VAL A 38 -9.29 1.90 -13.80
CA VAL A 38 -10.20 1.07 -13.00
C VAL A 38 -11.64 1.26 -13.49
N SER A 39 -12.27 0.15 -13.87
CA SER A 39 -13.57 0.13 -14.56
C SER A 39 -14.73 0.61 -13.68
N THR A 40 -14.64 0.39 -12.36
CA THR A 40 -15.65 0.84 -11.38
C THR A 40 -15.64 2.35 -11.16
N ALA A 41 -16.73 2.90 -10.62
CA ALA A 41 -16.95 4.35 -10.56
C ALA A 41 -16.16 5.09 -9.46
N PHE A 42 -15.56 4.36 -8.52
CA PHE A 42 -14.85 4.91 -7.36
C PHE A 42 -13.33 4.80 -7.52
N GLY A 43 -12.59 5.77 -6.97
CA GLY A 43 -11.12 5.79 -7.00
C GLY A 43 -10.50 5.22 -5.73
N TYR A 44 -9.16 5.13 -5.73
CA TYR A 44 -8.39 4.62 -4.59
C TYR A 44 -8.67 5.46 -3.31
N PRO A 45 -8.99 4.83 -2.16
CA PRO A 45 -9.35 5.55 -0.92
C PRO A 45 -8.14 6.15 -0.21
N THR A 46 -6.93 5.70 -0.54
CA THR A 46 -5.64 6.20 -0.05
C THR A 46 -4.74 6.55 -1.22
N ASN A 47 -3.60 7.19 -0.97
CA ASN A 47 -2.52 7.10 -1.95
C ASN A 47 -2.02 5.65 -1.96
N TYR A 48 -1.56 5.19 -3.10
CA TYR A 48 -1.06 3.83 -3.31
C TYR A 48 0.30 3.89 -3.99
N GLY A 49 1.16 2.96 -3.66
CA GLY A 49 2.43 2.74 -4.34
C GLY A 49 3.16 1.58 -3.68
N PHE A 50 4.47 1.65 -3.59
CA PHE A 50 5.28 0.55 -3.06
C PHE A 50 6.42 1.03 -2.15
N ILE A 51 6.93 0.11 -1.33
CA ILE A 51 8.06 0.35 -0.42
C ILE A 51 9.37 0.03 -1.15
N GLU A 52 10.29 0.99 -1.19
CA GLU A 52 11.57 0.83 -1.87
C GLU A 52 12.42 -0.29 -1.24
N ASN A 53 13.22 -0.96 -2.08
CA ASN A 53 14.18 -1.99 -1.69
C ASN A 53 13.54 -3.19 -0.98
N THR A 54 12.28 -3.49 -1.29
CA THR A 54 11.59 -4.70 -0.83
C THR A 54 11.31 -5.61 -2.00
N LEU A 55 11.21 -6.92 -1.73
CA LEU A 55 10.79 -7.93 -2.70
C LEU A 55 9.77 -8.85 -2.05
N ALA A 56 8.52 -8.77 -2.46
CA ALA A 56 7.42 -9.66 -2.07
C ALA A 56 7.55 -11.04 -2.73
N LEU A 57 6.64 -11.96 -2.42
CA LEU A 57 6.71 -13.36 -2.88
C LEU A 57 6.35 -13.53 -4.36
N ASP A 58 5.62 -12.57 -4.92
CA ASP A 58 5.27 -12.48 -6.35
C ASP A 58 6.41 -11.89 -7.21
N GLY A 59 7.48 -11.40 -6.57
CA GLY A 59 8.62 -10.78 -7.24
C GLY A 59 8.51 -9.26 -7.42
N ASP A 60 7.45 -8.63 -6.93
CA ASP A 60 7.27 -7.19 -6.94
C ASP A 60 7.62 -6.54 -5.59
N PRO A 61 7.89 -5.23 -5.53
CA PRO A 61 8.01 -4.53 -4.27
C PRO A 61 6.72 -4.62 -3.44
N ILE A 62 6.85 -4.58 -2.12
CA ILE A 62 5.70 -4.62 -1.21
C ILE A 62 4.83 -3.38 -1.43
N ASP A 63 3.54 -3.62 -1.68
CA ASP A 63 2.55 -2.56 -1.84
C ASP A 63 2.27 -1.80 -0.55
N ALA A 64 2.04 -0.49 -0.71
CA ALA A 64 1.77 0.45 0.38
C ALA A 64 0.51 1.27 0.12
N LEU A 65 -0.43 1.18 1.06
CA LEU A 65 -1.53 2.13 1.24
C LEU A 65 -1.06 3.25 2.15
N ILE A 66 -1.06 4.49 1.66
CA ILE A 66 -0.40 5.60 2.35
C ILE A 66 -1.44 6.65 2.77
N LEU A 67 -1.65 6.73 4.08
CA LEU A 67 -2.45 7.76 4.72
C LEU A 67 -1.63 9.04 4.87
N VAL A 68 -2.21 10.11 4.33
CA VAL A 68 -1.75 11.50 4.41
C VAL A 68 -2.96 12.38 4.14
N GLN A 69 -3.03 13.54 4.78
CA GLN A 69 -4.16 14.45 4.74
C GLN A 69 -4.46 14.92 3.30
N ASN A 70 -3.40 15.23 2.55
CA ASN A 70 -3.47 15.76 1.20
C ASN A 70 -3.22 14.68 0.15
N GLN A 71 -3.82 14.87 -1.03
CA GLN A 71 -3.50 14.06 -2.20
C GLN A 71 -2.06 14.31 -2.65
N LEU A 72 -1.36 13.25 -3.05
CA LEU A 72 0.01 13.32 -3.55
C LEU A 72 0.05 13.18 -5.07
N PHE A 73 1.22 13.41 -5.66
CA PHE A 73 1.47 13.21 -7.08
C PHE A 73 2.13 11.84 -7.33
N PRO A 74 1.87 11.18 -8.47
CA PRO A 74 2.63 10.00 -8.88
C PRO A 74 4.14 10.30 -8.99
N GLY A 75 4.98 9.34 -8.62
CA GLY A 75 6.44 9.44 -8.63
C GLY A 75 7.05 10.16 -7.42
N VAL A 76 6.24 10.66 -6.47
CA VAL A 76 6.75 11.29 -5.26
C VAL A 76 7.23 10.23 -4.26
N ALA A 77 8.44 10.41 -3.76
CA ALA A 77 8.97 9.65 -2.63
C ALA A 77 8.59 10.30 -1.30
N LEU A 78 8.24 9.48 -0.30
CA LEU A 78 8.01 9.95 1.06
C LEU A 78 8.43 8.94 2.11
N HIS A 79 8.81 9.46 3.27
CA HIS A 79 9.12 8.62 4.43
C HIS A 79 7.84 8.22 5.15
N ILE A 80 7.76 6.93 5.45
CA ILE A 80 6.57 6.29 6.00
C ILE A 80 6.90 5.47 7.25
N ARG A 81 5.86 5.12 8.00
CA ARG A 81 5.89 4.02 8.97
C ARG A 81 4.66 3.13 8.81
N PRO A 82 4.82 1.80 8.92
CA PRO A 82 3.69 0.88 8.87
C PRO A 82 2.87 0.99 10.15
N VAL A 83 1.56 0.78 10.02
CA VAL A 83 0.59 0.72 11.12
C VAL A 83 -0.27 -0.54 11.06
N GLY A 84 -0.34 -1.21 9.92
CA GLY A 84 -1.05 -2.49 9.77
C GLY A 84 -0.90 -3.08 8.39
N VAL A 85 -1.56 -4.19 8.13
CA VAL A 85 -1.59 -4.87 6.83
C VAL A 85 -2.97 -5.45 6.59
N LEU A 86 -3.48 -5.30 5.37
CA LEU A 86 -4.66 -6.00 4.88
C LEU A 86 -4.20 -7.20 4.08
N HIS A 87 -4.56 -8.39 4.56
CA HIS A 87 -4.37 -9.61 3.79
C HIS A 87 -5.45 -9.73 2.72
N MET A 88 -5.07 -10.12 1.51
CA MET A 88 -6.01 -10.46 0.45
C MET A 88 -5.40 -11.46 -0.53
N THR A 89 -6.29 -12.13 -1.25
CA THR A 89 -5.93 -13.00 -2.37
C THR A 89 -6.73 -12.55 -3.58
N ASP A 90 -6.10 -12.52 -4.74
CA ASP A 90 -6.76 -12.23 -6.01
C ASP A 90 -6.45 -13.30 -7.06
N ASP A 91 -6.83 -13.04 -8.30
CA ASP A 91 -6.59 -13.93 -9.44
C ASP A 91 -5.10 -14.18 -9.77
N GLY A 92 -4.18 -13.39 -9.18
CA GLY A 92 -2.73 -13.54 -9.29
C GLY A 92 -2.06 -14.24 -8.10
N GLY A 93 -2.71 -14.32 -6.93
CA GLY A 93 -2.17 -14.98 -5.74
C GLY A 93 -2.40 -14.21 -4.44
N GLU A 94 -1.53 -14.43 -3.45
CA GLU A 94 -1.49 -13.62 -2.23
C GLU A 94 -0.99 -12.22 -2.54
N ASP A 95 -1.69 -11.21 -2.02
CA ASP A 95 -1.51 -9.82 -2.47
C ASP A 95 -1.62 -8.82 -1.31
N ASP A 96 -0.81 -9.01 -0.27
CA ASP A 96 -0.84 -8.22 0.96
C ASP A 96 -0.65 -6.71 0.72
N LYS A 97 -1.44 -5.89 1.41
CA LYS A 97 -1.40 -4.43 1.30
C LYS A 97 -0.99 -3.81 2.63
N VAL A 98 0.24 -3.29 2.70
CA VAL A 98 0.73 -2.67 3.94
C VAL A 98 0.13 -1.28 4.10
N LEU A 99 -0.52 -1.03 5.24
CA LEU A 99 -1.04 0.28 5.60
C LEU A 99 0.03 1.09 6.33
N CYS A 100 0.30 2.28 5.80
CA CYS A 100 1.35 3.17 6.23
C CYS A 100 0.80 4.58 6.47
N VAL A 101 1.50 5.34 7.31
CA VAL A 101 1.28 6.78 7.47
C VAL A 101 2.54 7.56 7.09
N ALA A 102 2.37 8.77 6.57
CA ALA A 102 3.48 9.66 6.27
C ALA A 102 4.14 10.22 7.55
N LEU A 103 5.47 10.23 7.63
CA LEU A 103 6.20 10.72 8.82
C LEU A 103 6.16 12.25 9.00
N LYS A 104 5.89 13.01 7.93
CA LYS A 104 5.88 14.49 7.94
C LYS A 104 4.47 15.05 7.81
N ASP A 105 3.46 14.29 8.24
CA ASP A 105 2.08 14.74 8.31
C ASP A 105 1.57 14.70 9.76
N PRO A 106 1.46 15.87 10.44
CA PRO A 106 0.98 15.93 11.82
C PRO A 106 -0.43 15.35 12.03
N TYR A 107 -1.25 15.29 10.98
CA TYR A 107 -2.57 14.65 11.07
C TYR A 107 -2.46 13.14 11.34
N CYS A 108 -1.32 12.51 11.06
CA CYS A 108 -1.09 11.08 11.27
C CYS A 108 -0.29 10.74 12.54
N ASP A 109 0.17 11.73 13.31
CA ASP A 109 1.05 11.50 14.48
C ASP A 109 0.43 10.58 15.53
N HIS A 110 -0.90 10.65 15.69
CA HIS A 110 -1.65 9.84 16.64
C HIS A 110 -1.81 8.37 16.21
N ILE A 111 -1.66 8.05 14.92
CA ILE A 111 -1.97 6.73 14.37
C ILE A 111 -0.76 5.82 14.51
N ASN A 112 -0.56 5.10 15.62
CA ASN A 112 0.65 4.32 15.90
C ASN A 112 0.51 2.81 15.60
N ASP A 113 -0.71 2.30 15.63
CA ASP A 113 -1.08 0.95 15.23
C ASP A 113 -2.40 0.99 14.41
N LEU A 114 -2.86 -0.17 13.94
CA LEU A 114 -4.08 -0.33 13.17
C LEU A 114 -5.31 0.17 13.95
N ASP A 115 -5.35 -0.08 15.26
CA ASP A 115 -6.47 0.30 16.13
C ASP A 115 -6.63 1.83 16.27
N ASP A 116 -5.59 2.60 15.97
CA ASP A 116 -5.66 4.05 15.94
C ASP A 116 -6.22 4.60 14.61
N VAL A 117 -6.34 3.74 13.59
CA VAL A 117 -6.93 4.13 12.29
C VAL A 117 -8.45 4.21 12.44
N PRO A 118 -9.10 5.32 12.03
CA PRO A 118 -10.55 5.41 12.09
C PRO A 118 -11.20 4.24 11.37
N LYS A 119 -12.09 3.51 12.05
CA LYS A 119 -12.73 2.29 11.50
C LYS A 119 -13.40 2.53 10.14
N HIS A 120 -13.93 3.73 9.91
CA HIS A 120 -14.52 4.09 8.62
C HIS A 120 -13.50 4.08 7.47
N VAL A 121 -12.24 4.49 7.72
CA VAL A 121 -11.15 4.43 6.72
C VAL A 121 -10.83 2.98 6.37
N LEU A 122 -10.74 2.09 7.37
CA LEU A 122 -10.52 0.66 7.15
C LEU A 122 -11.66 0.05 6.31
N ASN A 123 -12.91 0.38 6.63
CA ASN A 123 -14.08 -0.08 5.87
C ASN A 123 -14.08 0.44 4.42
N GLN A 124 -13.63 1.67 4.18
CA GLN A 124 -13.49 2.22 2.83
C GLN A 124 -12.41 1.48 2.02
N ILE A 125 -11.29 1.12 2.65
CA ILE A 125 -10.22 0.33 2.02
C ILE A 125 -10.72 -1.08 1.70
N GLU A 126 -11.36 -1.76 2.64
CA GLU A 126 -11.96 -3.08 2.44
C GLU A 126 -12.97 -3.05 1.28
N HIS A 127 -13.93 -2.13 1.32
CA HIS A 127 -14.94 -2.00 0.27
C HIS A 127 -14.30 -1.72 -1.10
N PHE A 128 -13.25 -0.89 -1.16
CA PHE A 128 -12.55 -0.63 -2.41
C PHE A 128 -11.97 -1.92 -2.98
N PHE A 129 -11.12 -2.64 -2.24
CA PHE A 129 -10.47 -3.85 -2.75
C PHE A 129 -11.46 -4.99 -3.03
N GLN A 130 -12.54 -5.09 -2.26
CA GLN A 130 -13.59 -6.08 -2.51
C GLN A 130 -14.29 -5.89 -3.85
N HIS A 131 -14.36 -4.65 -4.36
CA HIS A 131 -15.24 -4.30 -5.49
C HIS A 131 -14.53 -3.69 -6.71
N TYR A 132 -13.29 -3.20 -6.59
CA TYR A 132 -12.69 -2.39 -7.68
C TYR A 132 -12.53 -3.14 -9.00
N LYS A 133 -12.43 -4.48 -8.94
CA LYS A 133 -12.33 -5.42 -10.06
C LYS A 133 -13.67 -5.99 -10.54
N ASP A 134 -14.82 -5.59 -9.98
CA ASP A 134 -16.14 -6.19 -10.29
C ASP A 134 -16.54 -6.12 -11.78
N LEU A 135 -15.99 -5.15 -12.51
CA LEU A 135 -16.24 -4.95 -13.94
C LEU A 135 -15.06 -5.38 -14.83
N GLU A 136 -14.09 -6.10 -14.28
CA GLU A 136 -12.97 -6.70 -15.02
C GLU A 136 -13.26 -8.20 -15.22
N GLU A 137 -13.41 -8.64 -16.48
CA GLU A 137 -13.81 -10.03 -16.78
C GLU A 137 -12.79 -11.05 -16.26
N GLY A 138 -13.27 -12.04 -15.50
CA GLY A 138 -12.44 -13.11 -14.93
C GLY A 138 -11.59 -12.70 -13.73
N LYS A 139 -11.64 -11.44 -13.28
CA LYS A 139 -10.91 -10.93 -12.12
C LYS A 139 -11.75 -11.05 -10.84
N TRP A 140 -11.09 -11.29 -9.71
CA TRP A 140 -11.75 -11.39 -8.41
C TRP A 140 -10.80 -11.01 -7.28
N VAL A 141 -11.36 -10.66 -6.12
CA VAL A 141 -10.62 -10.43 -4.88
C VAL A 141 -11.35 -11.10 -3.73
N LYS A 142 -10.58 -11.72 -2.84
CA LYS A 142 -11.05 -12.23 -1.55
C LYS A 142 -10.26 -11.55 -0.44
N LEU A 143 -10.96 -10.78 0.39
CA LEU A 143 -10.35 -10.16 1.55
C LEU A 143 -10.05 -11.20 2.64
N GLY A 144 -8.89 -11.03 3.27
CA GLY A 144 -8.49 -11.68 4.50
C GLY A 144 -8.70 -10.76 5.71
N ALA A 145 -7.94 -11.01 6.77
CA ALA A 145 -7.98 -10.21 7.98
C ALA A 145 -7.06 -8.98 7.88
N TRP A 146 -7.38 -7.97 8.67
CA TRP A 146 -6.39 -6.98 9.05
C TRP A 146 -5.49 -7.53 10.16
N ASN A 147 -4.21 -7.19 10.10
CA ASN A 147 -3.28 -7.37 11.20
C ASN A 147 -2.56 -6.07 11.54
N GLY A 148 -2.18 -5.93 12.81
CA GLY A 148 -1.55 -4.73 13.35
C GLY A 148 -0.11 -4.53 12.86
N LYS A 149 0.50 -3.46 13.37
CA LYS A 149 1.83 -3.00 13.00
C LYS A 149 2.91 -4.08 13.04
N ASP A 150 2.89 -4.95 14.05
CA ASP A 150 3.93 -5.97 14.22
C ASP A 150 4.00 -6.92 13.02
N LYS A 151 2.84 -7.33 12.49
CA LYS A 151 2.79 -8.19 11.30
C LYS A 151 3.23 -7.44 10.04
N ALA A 152 2.86 -6.17 9.91
CA ALA A 152 3.34 -5.33 8.81
C ALA A 152 4.87 -5.17 8.83
N ILE A 153 5.47 -4.99 10.00
CA ILE A 153 6.93 -4.91 10.15
C ILE A 153 7.59 -6.24 9.78
N GLU A 154 7.01 -7.37 10.18
CA GLU A 154 7.50 -8.70 9.80
C GLU A 154 7.56 -8.85 8.27
N ILE A 155 6.45 -8.57 7.58
CA ILE A 155 6.35 -8.65 6.11
C ILE A 155 7.39 -7.76 5.43
N ILE A 156 7.52 -6.50 5.88
CA ILE A 156 8.53 -5.58 5.35
C ILE A 156 9.94 -6.10 5.59
N THR A 157 10.23 -6.59 6.79
CA THR A 157 11.58 -7.08 7.16
C THR A 157 11.99 -8.28 6.31
N GLU A 158 11.06 -9.19 6.07
CA GLU A 158 11.30 -10.30 5.16
C GLU A 158 11.50 -9.82 3.72
N GLY A 159 10.69 -8.87 3.25
CA GLY A 159 10.84 -8.28 1.92
C GLY A 159 12.18 -7.57 1.71
N LEU A 160 12.64 -6.81 2.71
CA LEU A 160 13.98 -6.19 2.73
C LEU A 160 15.08 -7.27 2.70
N SER A 161 14.88 -8.38 3.40
CA SER A 161 15.85 -9.48 3.45
C SER A 161 15.93 -10.23 2.11
N ARG A 162 14.81 -10.35 1.37
CA ARG A 162 14.75 -10.98 0.04
C ARG A 162 15.35 -10.10 -1.06
N PHE A 163 15.32 -8.79 -0.90
CA PHE A 163 15.86 -7.83 -1.87
C PHE A 163 17.40 -7.75 -1.85
N ASN A 164 18.02 -8.01 -0.69
CA ASN A 164 19.48 -8.03 -0.49
C ASN A 164 20.11 -9.35 -0.94
#